data_AF-A0A1R4ECV5-F1
#
_entry.id   AF-A0A1R4ECV5-F1
#
_cell.length_a   1.000
_cell.length_b   1.000
_cell.length_c   1.000
_cell.angle_alpha   90.00
_cell.angle_beta   90.00
_cell.angle_gamma   90.00
#
_symmetry.space_group_name_H-M   'P 1'
#
loop_
_entity.id
_entity.type
_entity.pdbx_description
1 polymer ?
#
loop_
_entity_poly.entity_id
_entity_poly.type
_entity_poly.pdbx_seq_one_letter_code
_entity_poly.pdbx_strand_id
1 'polypeptide(L)'
;MFAFVFTLILIWLAMWAFFKFMYPKPPKEFMPKKGDVITPRDCDFCGYPLAEYRGVMETIPKAQIAEAEQKQISKLAAEVDAIKQQVLSHEAAAKDKAHQKTLTRQQKKQASAQYEQLQKQLFEKNQQLKKMTSWFFCNYDHQADFHARRAP
;
A
#
# COMPACT_ATOMS: atom_id res chain seq x y z
N MET A 1 -28.84 -11.31 -45.06
CA MET A 1 -27.65 -10.94 -44.26
C MET A 1 -27.89 -9.73 -43.36
N PHE A 2 -28.54 -8.66 -43.81
CA PHE A 2 -28.77 -7.45 -43.00
C PHE A 2 -29.55 -7.70 -41.69
N ALA A 3 -30.64 -8.50 -41.75
CA ALA A 3 -31.43 -8.86 -40.57
C ALA A 3 -30.62 -9.62 -39.50
N PHE A 4 -29.71 -10.51 -39.92
CA PHE A 4 -28.85 -11.27 -39.01
C PHE A 4 -27.82 -10.36 -38.30
N VAL A 5 -27.28 -9.37 -39.01
CA VAL A 5 -26.36 -8.40 -38.39
C VAL A 5 -27.11 -7.50 -37.39
N PHE A 6 -28.33 -7.09 -37.72
CA PHE A 6 -29.15 -6.25 -36.85
C PHE A 6 -29.55 -6.95 -35.54
N THR A 7 -29.92 -8.24 -35.60
CA THR A 7 -30.24 -9.02 -34.38
C THR A 7 -29.04 -9.18 -33.47
N LEU A 8 -27.84 -9.39 -34.01
CA LEU A 8 -26.60 -9.46 -33.21
C LEU A 8 -26.32 -8.13 -32.48
N ILE A 9 -26.53 -6.98 -33.14
CA ILE A 9 -26.34 -5.66 -32.52
C ILE A 9 -27.37 -5.44 -31.40
N LEU A 10 -28.63 -5.81 -31.60
CA LEU A 10 -29.66 -5.69 -30.56
C LEU A 10 -29.35 -6.57 -29.35
N ILE A 11 -28.93 -7.82 -29.57
CA ILE A 11 -28.52 -8.72 -28.48
C ILE A 11 -27.32 -8.13 -27.75
N TRP A 12 -26.32 -7.60 -28.46
CA TRP A 12 -25.14 -6.98 -27.86
C TRP A 12 -25.50 -5.75 -27.02
N LEU A 13 -26.36 -4.86 -27.51
CA LEU A 13 -26.84 -3.68 -26.77
C LEU A 13 -27.68 -4.08 -25.55
N ALA A 14 -28.56 -5.07 -25.69
CA ALA A 14 -29.38 -5.60 -24.60
C ALA A 14 -28.49 -6.21 -23.51
N MET A 15 -27.49 -7.03 -23.89
CA MET A 15 -26.51 -7.58 -22.96
C MET A 15 -25.72 -6.46 -22.27
N TRP A 16 -25.23 -5.46 -23.01
CA TRP A 16 -24.49 -4.33 -22.44
C TRP A 16 -25.31 -3.55 -21.40
N ALA A 17 -26.57 -3.23 -21.72
CA ALA A 17 -27.47 -2.53 -20.81
C ALA A 17 -27.77 -3.36 -19.55
N PHE A 18 -28.03 -4.67 -19.73
CA PHE A 18 -28.25 -5.59 -18.62
C PHE A 18 -27.03 -5.67 -17.69
N PHE A 19 -25.83 -5.86 -18.23
CA PHE A 19 -24.61 -5.90 -17.42
C PHE A 19 -24.34 -4.58 -16.69
N LYS A 20 -24.60 -3.44 -17.32
CA LYS A 20 -24.44 -2.12 -16.70
C LYS A 20 -25.43 -1.90 -15.54
N PHE A 21 -26.64 -2.45 -15.64
CA PHE A 21 -27.67 -2.32 -14.62
C PHE A 21 -27.51 -3.31 -13.47
N MET A 22 -27.24 -4.58 -13.77
CA MET A 22 -27.08 -5.64 -12.76
C MET A 22 -25.76 -5.57 -11.99
N TYR A 23 -24.71 -5.03 -12.61
CA TYR A 23 -23.40 -4.90 -12.00
C TYR A 23 -22.96 -3.43 -12.03
N PRO A 24 -23.65 -2.54 -11.29
CA PRO A 24 -23.23 -1.16 -11.18
C PRO A 24 -21.82 -1.12 -10.61
N LYS A 25 -20.96 -0.29 -11.21
CA LYS A 25 -19.59 -0.12 -10.70
C LYS A 25 -19.64 0.32 -9.24
N PRO A 26 -18.79 -0.24 -8.36
CA PRO A 26 -18.76 0.17 -6.96
C PRO A 26 -18.48 1.67 -6.87
N PRO A 27 -19.07 2.38 -5.89
CA PRO A 27 -18.87 3.82 -5.76
C PRO A 27 -17.39 4.11 -5.51
N LYS A 28 -16.92 5.26 -6.04
CA LYS A 28 -15.50 5.63 -6.09
C LYS A 28 -14.86 5.76 -4.71
N GLU A 29 -15.65 5.89 -3.66
CA GLU A 29 -15.20 5.96 -2.27
C GLU A 29 -14.49 4.68 -1.82
N PHE A 30 -14.84 3.52 -2.41
CA PHE A 30 -14.17 2.24 -2.11
C PHE A 30 -12.92 1.98 -2.94
N MET A 31 -12.55 2.91 -3.85
CA MET A 31 -11.32 2.80 -4.62
C MET A 31 -10.13 3.36 -3.83
N PRO A 32 -8.91 2.82 -4.04
CA PRO A 32 -7.70 3.39 -3.46
C PRO A 32 -7.53 4.84 -3.88
N LYS A 33 -7.32 5.72 -2.91
CA LYS A 33 -6.93 7.11 -3.11
C LYS A 33 -5.41 7.19 -3.33
N LYS A 34 -4.94 8.31 -3.87
CA LYS A 34 -3.50 8.54 -4.04
C LYS A 34 -2.82 8.54 -2.67
N GLY A 35 -1.85 7.66 -2.47
CA GLY A 35 -1.14 7.47 -1.20
C GLY A 35 -1.62 6.28 -0.38
N ASP A 36 -2.73 5.64 -0.76
CA ASP A 36 -3.19 4.42 -0.10
C ASP A 36 -2.26 3.25 -0.41
N VAL A 37 -1.98 2.46 0.62
CA VAL A 37 -1.21 1.24 0.47
C VAL A 37 -2.13 0.12 -0.01
N ILE A 38 -1.88 -0.35 -1.23
CA ILE A 38 -2.63 -1.45 -1.86
C ILE A 38 -2.03 -2.83 -1.58
N THR A 39 -0.89 -2.91 -0.89
CA THR A 39 -0.28 -4.20 -0.57
C THR A 39 -1.17 -5.01 0.37
N PRO A 40 -1.45 -6.27 0.05
CA PRO A 40 -2.19 -7.15 0.94
C PRO A 40 -1.45 -7.35 2.27
N ARG A 41 -2.20 -7.39 3.35
CA ARG A 41 -1.76 -7.77 4.68
C ARG A 41 -2.75 -8.77 5.26
N ASP A 42 -2.26 -9.77 5.98
CA ASP A 42 -3.09 -10.78 6.60
C ASP A 42 -3.73 -10.23 7.88
N CYS A 43 -5.01 -10.53 8.07
CA CYS A 43 -5.71 -10.15 9.29
C CYS A 43 -5.17 -10.91 10.51
N ASP A 44 -4.81 -10.19 11.58
CA ASP A 44 -4.28 -10.78 12.82
C ASP A 44 -5.32 -11.62 13.59
N PHE A 45 -6.60 -11.54 13.21
CA PHE A 45 -7.68 -12.37 13.75
C PHE A 45 -8.03 -13.56 12.86
N CYS A 46 -8.38 -13.33 11.59
CA CYS A 46 -8.90 -14.38 10.69
C CYS A 46 -7.90 -14.90 9.64
N GLY A 47 -6.73 -14.29 9.51
CA GLY A 47 -5.69 -14.68 8.54
C GLY A 47 -6.01 -14.38 7.07
N TYR A 48 -7.16 -13.75 6.75
CA TYR A 48 -7.51 -13.41 5.38
C TYR A 48 -6.68 -12.21 4.87
N PRO A 49 -6.08 -12.28 3.66
CA PRO A 49 -5.33 -11.18 3.09
C PRO A 49 -6.27 -10.07 2.59
N LEU A 50 -6.09 -8.85 3.10
CA LEU A 50 -6.83 -7.67 2.66
C LEU A 50 -5.87 -6.51 2.38
N ALA A 51 -6.19 -5.67 1.38
CA ALA A 51 -5.39 -4.47 1.13
C ALA A 51 -5.40 -3.56 2.36
N GLU A 52 -4.23 -3.03 2.75
CA GLU A 52 -4.05 -2.27 3.99
C GLU A 52 -5.05 -1.10 4.13
N TYR A 53 -5.34 -0.39 3.04
CA TYR A 53 -6.30 0.73 3.03
C TYR A 53 -7.75 0.36 3.35
N ARG A 54 -8.12 -0.93 3.32
CA ARG A 54 -9.49 -1.39 3.61
C ARG A 54 -9.69 -1.91 5.02
N GLY A 55 -8.60 -2.20 5.75
CA GLY A 55 -8.68 -2.74 7.09
C GLY A 55 -8.52 -1.67 8.18
N VAL A 56 -8.70 -2.12 9.41
CA VAL A 56 -8.48 -1.33 10.63
C VAL A 56 -7.06 -1.63 11.14
N MET A 57 -6.29 -0.59 11.41
CA MET A 57 -4.94 -0.70 11.97
C MET A 57 -4.94 -0.23 13.41
N GLU A 58 -4.28 -0.99 14.30
CA GLU A 58 -4.13 -0.63 15.71
C GLU A 58 -2.66 -0.78 16.11
N THR A 59 -2.10 0.16 16.87
CA THR A 59 -0.72 0.04 17.35
C THR A 59 -0.61 -0.97 18.48
N ILE A 60 0.37 -1.86 18.41
CA ILE A 60 0.63 -2.85 19.46
C ILE A 60 1.18 -2.12 20.69
N PRO A 61 0.58 -2.30 21.89
CA PRO A 61 1.13 -1.73 23.12
C PRO A 61 2.53 -2.28 23.40
N LYS A 62 3.47 -1.42 23.83
CA LYS A 62 4.86 -1.83 24.13
C LYS A 62 4.95 -2.99 25.13
N ALA A 63 4.00 -3.08 26.05
CA ALA A 63 3.94 -4.16 27.04
C ALA A 63 3.65 -5.55 26.43
N GLN A 64 3.09 -5.60 25.22
CA GLN A 64 2.76 -6.84 24.51
C GLN A 64 3.84 -7.24 23.48
N ILE A 65 4.91 -6.45 23.34
CA ILE A 65 6.02 -6.71 22.42
C ILE A 65 7.13 -7.40 23.20
N ALA A 66 7.62 -8.53 22.71
CA ALA A 66 8.74 -9.22 23.34
C ALA A 66 10.01 -8.35 23.28
N GLU A 67 10.88 -8.40 24.30
CA GLU A 67 12.10 -7.57 24.34
C GLU A 67 13.01 -7.78 23.12
N ALA A 68 13.06 -9.00 22.59
CA ALA A 68 13.80 -9.32 21.37
C ALA A 68 13.21 -8.62 20.13
N GLU A 69 11.88 -8.60 20.00
CA GLU A 69 11.18 -7.89 18.92
C GLU A 69 11.34 -6.38 19.07
N GLN A 70 11.31 -5.87 20.30
CA GLN A 70 11.53 -4.45 20.58
C GLN A 70 12.91 -3.98 20.12
N LYS A 71 13.96 -4.81 20.30
CA LYS A 71 15.30 -4.52 19.76
C LYS A 71 15.29 -4.51 18.23
N GLN A 72 14.63 -5.48 17.59
CA GLN A 72 14.50 -5.52 16.13
C GLN A 72 13.73 -4.30 15.58
N ILE A 73 12.62 -3.91 16.22
CA ILE A 73 11.84 -2.72 15.89
C ILE A 73 12.71 -1.47 15.97
N SER A 74 13.52 -1.33 17.03
CA SER A 74 14.39 -0.16 17.20
C SER A 74 15.47 -0.07 16.11
N LYS A 75 16.06 -1.22 15.75
CA LYS A 75 17.03 -1.31 14.64
C LYS A 75 16.38 -0.97 13.31
N LEU A 76 15.20 -1.54 13.04
CA LEU A 76 14.48 -1.33 11.80
C LEU A 76 13.99 0.12 11.66
N ALA A 77 13.55 0.75 12.76
CA ALA A 77 13.21 2.17 12.79
C ALA A 77 14.42 3.05 12.45
N ALA A 78 15.60 2.76 13.01
CA ALA A 78 16.82 3.47 12.67
C ALA A 78 17.23 3.29 11.19
N GLU A 79 17.05 2.09 10.62
CA GLU A 79 17.25 1.84 9.19
C GLU A 79 16.29 2.66 8.32
N VAL A 80 15.00 2.70 8.68
CA VAL A 80 13.98 3.49 7.98
C VAL A 80 14.34 4.98 8.01
N ASP A 81 14.74 5.50 9.16
CA ASP A 81 15.13 6.90 9.29
C ASP A 81 16.39 7.23 8.47
N ALA A 82 17.38 6.34 8.46
CA ALA A 82 18.57 6.51 7.63
C ALA A 82 18.24 6.56 6.12
N ILE A 83 17.41 5.64 5.63
CA ILE A 83 16.98 5.63 4.22
C ILE A 83 16.14 6.88 3.91
N LYS A 84 15.26 7.29 4.82
CA LYS A 84 14.46 8.51 4.67
C LYS A 84 15.33 9.75 4.52
N GLN A 85 16.41 9.86 5.32
CA GLN A 85 17.38 10.96 5.17
C GLN A 85 18.12 10.90 3.83
N GLN A 86 18.47 9.71 3.34
CA GLN A 86 19.06 9.55 2.00
C GLN A 86 18.09 10.03 0.91
N VAL A 87 16.82 9.63 0.95
CA VAL A 87 15.78 10.08 0.00
C VAL A 87 15.67 11.61 0.01
N LEU A 88 15.61 12.24 1.19
CA LEU A 88 15.56 13.70 1.32
C LEU A 88 16.80 14.39 0.72
N SER A 89 17.99 13.82 0.93
CA SER A 89 19.23 14.35 0.35
C SER A 89 19.23 14.25 -1.19
N HIS A 90 18.70 13.15 -1.74
CA HIS A 90 18.55 12.98 -3.18
C HIS A 90 17.50 13.93 -3.77
N GLU A 91 16.39 14.16 -3.08
CA GLU A 91 15.40 15.17 -3.49
C GLU A 91 15.99 16.58 -3.48
N ALA A 92 16.79 16.92 -2.47
CA ALA A 92 17.47 18.21 -2.39
C ALA A 92 18.46 18.39 -3.55
N ALA A 93 19.30 17.38 -3.82
CA ALA A 93 20.23 17.37 -4.94
C ALA A 93 19.52 17.43 -6.31
N ALA A 94 18.36 16.80 -6.44
CA ALA A 94 17.55 16.83 -7.66
C ALA A 94 16.90 18.21 -7.92
N LYS A 95 16.59 18.96 -6.85
CA LYS A 95 16.04 20.33 -6.94
C LYS A 95 17.11 21.39 -7.21
N ASP A 96 18.38 21.09 -6.93
CA ASP A 96 19.49 22.00 -7.23
C ASP A 96 19.76 22.06 -8.74
N LYS A 97 19.34 23.18 -9.34
CA LYS A 97 19.51 23.47 -10.77
C LYS A 97 20.98 23.59 -11.18
N ALA A 98 21.88 24.00 -10.28
CA ALA A 98 23.31 24.10 -10.57
C ALA A 98 23.92 22.69 -10.74
N HIS A 99 23.65 21.81 -9.78
CA HIS A 99 24.06 20.40 -9.82
C HIS A 99 23.43 19.65 -11.01
N GLN A 100 22.18 19.96 -11.36
CA GLN A 100 21.50 19.32 -12.48
C GLN A 100 22.09 19.71 -13.85
N LYS A 101 22.67 20.92 -13.99
CA LYS A 101 23.30 21.37 -15.23
C LYS A 101 24.66 20.72 -15.48
N THR A 102 25.36 20.33 -14.42
CA THR A 102 26.69 19.67 -14.51
C THR A 102 26.61 18.18 -14.82
N LEU A 103 25.48 17.53 -14.53
CA LEU A 103 25.32 16.07 -14.69
C LEU A 103 25.11 15.67 -16.16
N THR A 104 25.80 14.61 -16.59
CA THR A 104 25.56 13.98 -17.89
C THR A 104 24.22 13.25 -17.93
N ARG A 105 23.71 12.96 -19.13
CA ARG A 105 22.46 12.19 -19.31
C ARG A 105 22.53 10.80 -18.64
N GLN A 106 23.70 10.16 -18.69
CA GLN A 106 23.91 8.85 -18.06
C GLN A 106 23.89 8.97 -16.53
N GLN A 107 24.55 9.98 -15.96
CA GLN A 107 24.54 10.22 -14.52
C GLN A 107 23.14 10.55 -14.00
N LYS A 108 22.35 11.34 -14.75
CA LYS A 108 20.94 11.63 -14.41
C LYS A 108 20.09 10.36 -14.36
N LYS A 109 20.27 9.46 -15.35
CA LYS A 109 19.57 8.17 -15.39
C LYS A 109 19.96 7.27 -14.22
N GLN A 110 21.24 7.25 -13.86
CA GLN A 110 21.73 6.50 -12.70
C GLN A 110 21.16 7.06 -11.40
N ALA A 111 21.17 8.39 -11.21
CA ALA A 111 20.61 9.04 -10.04
C ALA A 111 19.10 8.79 -9.90
N SER A 112 18.33 8.84 -11.00
CA SER A 112 16.89 8.53 -10.95
C SER A 112 16.63 7.06 -10.60
N ALA A 113 17.42 6.13 -11.12
CA ALA A 113 17.29 4.71 -10.81
C ALA A 113 17.64 4.42 -9.33
N GLN A 114 18.70 5.04 -8.82
CA GLN A 114 19.07 4.96 -7.40
C GLN A 114 17.97 5.51 -6.49
N TYR A 115 17.37 6.64 -6.86
CA TYR A 115 16.26 7.22 -6.12
C TYR A 115 15.04 6.29 -6.08
N GLU A 116 14.66 5.70 -7.21
CA GLU A 116 13.56 4.73 -7.27
C GLU A 116 13.85 3.49 -6.40
N GLN A 117 15.10 3.01 -6.39
CA GLN A 117 15.52 1.91 -5.52
C GLN A 117 15.41 2.27 -4.04
N LEU A 118 15.86 3.46 -3.64
CA LEU A 118 15.73 3.95 -2.26
C LEU A 118 14.27 4.09 -1.84
N GLN A 119 13.40 4.59 -2.72
CA GLN A 119 11.96 4.67 -2.45
C GLN A 119 11.33 3.29 -2.24
N LYS A 120 11.69 2.30 -3.08
CA LYS A 120 11.23 0.91 -2.92
C LYS A 120 11.72 0.31 -1.60
N GLN A 121 13.00 0.48 -1.29
CA GLN A 121 13.58 0.00 -0.04
C GLN A 121 12.93 0.64 1.18
N LEU A 122 12.67 1.96 1.14
CA LEU A 122 11.97 2.69 2.19
C LEU A 122 10.54 2.16 2.38
N PHE A 123 9.83 1.88 1.29
CA PHE A 123 8.49 1.32 1.34
C PHE A 123 8.48 -0.08 1.97
N GLU A 124 9.36 -0.98 1.53
CA GLU A 124 9.47 -2.34 2.07
C GLU A 124 9.82 -2.34 3.56
N LYS A 125 10.78 -1.50 3.97
CA LYS A 125 11.19 -1.39 5.38
C LYS A 125 10.10 -0.80 6.27
N ASN A 126 9.35 0.19 5.77
CA ASN A 126 8.18 0.71 6.48
C ASN A 126 7.08 -0.36 6.62
N GLN A 127 6.87 -1.18 5.59
CA GLN A 127 5.93 -2.30 5.65
C GLN A 127 6.35 -3.34 6.68
N GLN A 128 7.65 -3.68 6.73
CA GLN A 128 8.19 -4.55 7.78
C GLN A 128 7.98 -3.97 9.17
N LEU A 129 8.25 -2.67 9.36
CA LEU A 129 8.10 -2.00 10.65
C LEU A 129 6.64 -2.03 11.11
N LYS A 130 5.71 -1.67 10.23
CA LYS A 130 4.27 -1.73 10.51
C LYS A 130 3.82 -3.13 10.93
N LYS A 131 4.28 -4.19 10.25
CA LYS A 131 3.94 -5.57 10.61
C LYS A 131 4.35 -5.93 12.04
N MET A 132 5.45 -5.37 12.52
CA MET A 132 5.94 -5.60 13.88
C MET A 132 5.31 -4.66 14.93
N THR A 133 4.80 -3.50 14.53
CA THR A 133 4.35 -2.45 15.47
C THR A 133 2.84 -2.25 15.50
N SER A 134 2.09 -2.78 14.53
CA SER A 134 0.63 -2.64 14.48
C SER A 134 -0.05 -3.97 14.22
N TRP A 135 -1.26 -4.16 14.75
CA TRP A 135 -2.22 -5.15 14.28
C TRP A 135 -3.03 -4.61 13.10
N PHE A 136 -3.55 -5.53 12.31
CA PHE A 136 -4.38 -5.31 11.14
C PHE A 136 -5.61 -6.21 11.15
N PHE A 137 -6.78 -5.60 11.01
CA PHE A 137 -8.07 -6.28 11.05
C PHE A 137 -8.87 -5.98 9.78
N CYS A 138 -9.67 -6.94 9.30
CA CYS A 138 -10.53 -6.70 8.15
C CYS A 138 -11.62 -5.65 8.43
N ASN A 139 -12.11 -5.59 9.67
CA ASN A 139 -13.17 -4.69 10.15
C ASN A 139 -13.07 -4.52 11.69
N TYR A 140 -13.94 -3.67 12.25
CA TYR A 140 -14.01 -3.44 13.70
C TYR A 140 -14.50 -4.66 14.50
N ASP A 141 -15.31 -5.54 13.89
CA ASP A 141 -15.79 -6.75 14.56
C ASP A 141 -14.63 -7.72 14.84
N HIS A 142 -13.75 -7.96 13.86
CA HIS A 142 -12.56 -8.78 14.05
C HIS A 142 -11.59 -8.19 15.08
N GLN A 143 -11.50 -6.86 15.15
CA GLN A 143 -10.74 -6.18 16.18
C GLN A 143 -11.35 -6.44 17.57
N ALA A 144 -12.67 -6.29 17.72
CA ALA A 144 -13.36 -6.53 18.98
C ALA A 144 -13.22 -8.00 19.43
N ASP A 145 -13.42 -8.96 18.52
CA ASP A 145 -13.29 -10.38 18.80
C ASP A 145 -11.86 -10.77 19.21
N PHE A 146 -10.85 -10.17 18.57
CA PHE A 146 -9.46 -10.37 18.91
C PHE A 146 -9.15 -9.94 20.35
N HIS A 147 -9.63 -8.76 20.76
CA HIS A 147 -9.49 -8.27 22.13
C HIS A 147 -10.31 -9.09 23.13
N ALA A 148 -11.52 -9.51 22.77
CA ALA A 148 -12.36 -10.36 23.62
C ALA A 148 -11.70 -11.70 23.95
N ARG A 149 -10.90 -12.27 23.03
CA ARG A 149 -10.13 -13.51 23.27
C ARG A 149 -8.85 -13.30 24.09
N ARG A 150 -8.39 -12.06 24.22
CA ARG A 150 -7.17 -11.68 24.95
C ARG A 150 -7.45 -11.01 26.30
N ALA A 151 -8.70 -10.66 26.57
CA ALA A 151 -9.13 -10.19 27.88
C ALA A 151 -8.88 -11.31 28.92
N PRO A 152 -8.34 -10.98 30.10
CA PRO A 152 -8.06 -11.94 31.16
C PRO A 152 -9.32 -12.59 31.73
#